data_AF-A0A821Y4X8-F1
#
_entry.id   AF-A0A821Y4X8-F1
#
_cell.length_a   1.000
_cell.length_b   1.000
_cell.length_c   1.000
_cell.angle_alpha   90.00
_cell.angle_beta   90.00
_cell.angle_gamma   90.00
#
_symmetry.space_group_name_H-M   'P 1'
#
loop_
_entity.id
_entity.type
_entity.pdbx_description
1 polymer ?
#
loop_
_entity_poly.entity_id
_entity_poly.type
_entity_poly.pdbx_seq_one_letter_code
_entity_poly.pdbx_strand_id
1 'polypeptide(L)'
;MKSGKIYWAFIFSLRTIVKLVSKEEIAREREEKKRIEAEKQRKKEELLKAQKAKEEQKKIPPQEMFRRETDKYSQFDDKGLPTHDLEGKEVSKGALKKLQKLQQAQEKKYNEYLASIKS
;
A
#
# COMPACT_ATOMS: atom_id res chain seq x y z
N MET A 1 6.50 0.73 -79.84
CA MET A 1 7.32 0.71 -78.60
C MET A 1 6.52 0.00 -77.52
N LYS A 2 7.11 -1.03 -76.92
CA LYS A 2 6.50 -1.92 -75.92
C LYS A 2 6.81 -1.39 -74.53
N SER A 3 5.83 -0.85 -73.80
CA SER A 3 6.10 -0.36 -72.42
C SER A 3 4.83 -0.31 -71.55
N GLY A 4 3.96 -1.32 -71.67
CA GLY A 4 2.72 -1.40 -70.87
C GLY A 4 2.60 -2.62 -69.94
N LYS A 5 3.65 -3.46 -69.82
CA LYS A 5 3.56 -4.77 -69.13
C LYS A 5 4.50 -4.97 -67.94
N ILE A 6 5.19 -3.91 -67.49
CA ILE A 6 6.15 -4.02 -66.36
C ILE A 6 5.54 -3.53 -65.04
N TYR A 7 4.47 -2.71 -65.08
CA TYR A 7 3.90 -2.12 -63.86
C TYR A 7 2.88 -2.98 -63.11
N TRP A 8 2.47 -4.13 -63.64
CA TRP A 8 1.52 -5.02 -62.96
C TRP A 8 2.18 -6.09 -62.07
N ALA A 9 3.47 -6.37 -62.28
CA ALA A 9 4.21 -7.36 -61.48
C ALA A 9 4.66 -6.83 -60.11
N PHE A 10 4.65 -5.51 -59.89
CA PHE A 10 5.07 -4.91 -58.63
C PHE A 10 3.93 -4.68 -57.63
N ILE A 11 2.67 -4.77 -58.09
CA ILE A 11 1.48 -4.49 -57.25
C ILE A 11 0.97 -5.75 -56.53
N PHE A 12 1.42 -6.95 -56.91
CA PHE A 12 0.96 -8.21 -56.30
C PHE A 12 1.90 -8.79 -55.22
N SER A 13 2.95 -8.06 -54.81
CA SER A 13 3.86 -8.51 -53.75
C SER A 13 3.94 -7.53 -52.57
N LEU A 14 2.79 -7.03 -52.13
CA LEU A 14 2.61 -6.54 -50.77
C LEU A 14 1.42 -7.28 -50.14
N ARG A 15 1.48 -8.61 -50.22
CA ARG A 15 0.83 -9.51 -49.26
C ARG A 15 1.24 -8.99 -47.89
N THR A 16 0.30 -8.36 -47.20
CA THR A 16 0.34 -7.97 -45.78
C THR A 16 1.44 -8.74 -45.05
N ILE A 17 2.60 -8.09 -44.88
CA ILE A 17 3.55 -8.49 -43.86
C ILE A 17 2.85 -8.14 -42.55
N VAL A 18 1.93 -9.00 -42.13
CA VAL A 18 1.64 -9.16 -40.71
C VAL A 18 3.01 -9.52 -40.15
N LYS A 19 3.67 -8.53 -39.56
CA LYS A 19 4.81 -8.79 -38.67
C LYS A 19 4.25 -9.78 -37.66
N LEU A 20 4.54 -11.06 -37.87
CA LEU A 20 4.43 -12.09 -36.88
C LEU A 20 5.43 -11.68 -35.81
N VAL A 21 5.01 -10.78 -34.93
CA VAL A 21 5.65 -10.57 -33.64
C VAL A 21 5.72 -11.96 -33.04
N SER A 22 6.94 -12.43 -32.81
CA SER A 22 7.18 -13.81 -32.42
C SER A 22 6.38 -14.11 -31.15
N LYS A 23 5.78 -15.30 -31.06
CA LYS A 23 5.00 -15.75 -29.90
C LYS A 23 5.75 -15.54 -28.57
N GLU A 24 7.09 -15.56 -28.62
CA GLU A 24 8.01 -15.27 -27.53
C GLU A 24 8.01 -13.80 -27.07
N GLU A 25 7.92 -12.82 -27.98
CA GLU A 25 7.80 -11.41 -27.62
C GLU A 25 6.46 -11.13 -26.93
N ILE A 26 5.37 -11.72 -27.45
CA ILE A 26 4.04 -11.63 -26.84
C ILE A 26 4.02 -12.28 -25.44
N ALA A 27 4.78 -13.37 -25.25
CA ALA A 27 4.91 -14.02 -23.94
C ALA A 27 5.69 -13.16 -22.95
N ARG A 28 6.80 -12.52 -23.37
CA ARG A 28 7.59 -11.62 -22.51
C ARG A 28 6.81 -10.37 -22.10
N GLU A 29 6.06 -9.76 -23.03
CA GLU A 29 5.20 -8.62 -22.70
C GLU A 29 4.09 -8.97 -21.69
N ARG A 30 3.55 -10.19 -21.74
CA ARG A 30 2.55 -10.67 -20.76
C ARG A 30 3.16 -10.90 -19.39
N GLU A 31 4.38 -11.42 -19.33
CA GLU A 31 5.06 -11.69 -18.07
C GLU A 31 5.48 -10.38 -17.37
N GLU A 32 5.96 -9.41 -18.14
CA GLU A 32 6.31 -8.08 -17.63
C GLU A 32 5.07 -7.30 -17.15
N LYS A 33 3.95 -7.38 -17.89
CA LYS A 33 2.66 -6.83 -17.43
C LYS A 33 2.18 -7.48 -16.14
N LYS A 34 2.30 -8.81 -16.00
CA LYS A 34 1.94 -9.53 -14.75
C LYS A 34 2.81 -9.11 -13.57
N ARG A 35 4.11 -8.87 -13.76
CA ARG A 35 5.01 -8.39 -12.70
C ARG A 35 4.66 -6.99 -12.23
N ILE A 36 4.40 -6.07 -13.17
CA ILE A 36 4.00 -4.70 -12.86
C ILE A 36 2.63 -4.68 -12.16
N GLU A 37 1.70 -5.53 -12.58
CA GLU A 37 0.37 -5.61 -11.98
C GLU A 37 0.39 -6.19 -10.56
N ALA A 38 1.22 -7.22 -10.30
CA ALA A 38 1.43 -7.77 -8.97
C ALA A 38 2.06 -6.75 -8.01
N GLU A 39 3.03 -5.95 -8.46
CA GLU A 39 3.63 -4.89 -7.63
C GLU A 39 2.64 -3.76 -7.35
N LYS A 40 1.82 -3.38 -8.34
CA LYS A 40 0.75 -2.39 -8.17
C LYS A 40 -0.34 -2.87 -7.21
N GLN A 41 -0.69 -4.15 -7.25
CA GLN A 41 -1.66 -4.74 -6.32
C GLN A 41 -1.13 -4.72 -4.88
N ARG A 42 0.12 -5.13 -4.66
CA ARG A 42 0.77 -5.04 -3.34
C ARG A 42 0.75 -3.62 -2.76
N LYS A 43 1.14 -2.63 -3.56
CA LYS A 43 1.12 -1.21 -3.14
C LYS A 43 -0.29 -0.72 -2.83
N LYS A 44 -1.29 -1.13 -3.63
CA LYS A 44 -2.70 -0.77 -3.39
C LYS A 44 -3.23 -1.39 -2.10
N GLU A 45 -2.89 -2.64 -1.80
CA GLU A 45 -3.28 -3.31 -0.57
C GLU A 45 -2.63 -2.68 0.67
N GLU A 46 -1.36 -2.29 0.60
CA GLU A 46 -0.68 -1.56 1.66
C GLU A 46 -1.31 -0.17 1.89
N LEU A 47 -1.62 0.55 0.81
CA LEU A 47 -2.31 1.85 0.88
C LEU A 47 -3.71 1.72 1.50
N LEU A 48 -4.47 0.69 1.13
CA LEU A 48 -5.81 0.45 1.67
C LEU A 48 -5.75 0.05 3.16
N LYS A 49 -4.76 -0.77 3.56
CA LYS A 49 -4.53 -1.08 4.98
C LYS A 49 -4.11 0.15 5.76
N ALA A 50 -3.24 0.99 5.20
CA ALA A 50 -2.81 2.23 5.83
C ALA A 50 -3.96 3.24 5.96
N GLN A 51 -4.88 3.29 5.00
CA GLN A 51 -6.06 4.16 5.07
C GLN A 51 -7.05 3.67 6.13
N LYS A 52 -7.37 2.37 6.15
CA LYS A 52 -8.23 1.78 7.19
C LYS A 52 -7.63 1.95 8.59
N ALA A 53 -6.32 1.72 8.73
CA ALA A 53 -5.61 1.97 9.97
C ALA A 53 -5.68 3.44 10.40
N LYS A 54 -5.65 4.40 9.46
CA LYS A 54 -5.77 5.84 9.79
C LYS A 54 -7.18 6.24 10.21
N GLU A 55 -8.21 5.62 9.63
CA GLU A 55 -9.60 5.89 9.99
C GLU A 55 -9.99 5.24 11.32
N GLU A 56 -9.51 4.02 11.56
CA GLU A 56 -9.64 3.36 12.86
C GLU A 56 -8.87 4.14 13.93
N GLN A 57 -7.65 4.64 13.64
CA GLN A 57 -6.89 5.48 14.56
C GLN A 57 -7.69 6.68 15.07
N LYS A 58 -8.57 7.31 14.28
CA LYS A 58 -9.36 8.46 14.76
C LYS A 58 -10.45 8.08 15.75
N LYS A 59 -10.94 6.84 15.70
CA LYS A 59 -12.02 6.32 16.56
C LYS A 59 -11.50 5.54 17.76
N ILE A 60 -10.21 5.24 17.80
CA ILE A 60 -9.61 4.43 18.86
C ILE A 60 -9.39 5.30 20.11
N PRO A 61 -9.91 4.87 21.29
CA PRO A 61 -9.60 5.52 22.55
C PRO A 61 -8.08 5.59 22.77
N PRO A 62 -7.55 6.69 23.32
CA PRO A 62 -6.10 6.84 23.55
C PRO A 62 -5.51 5.73 24.44
N GLN A 63 -6.31 5.10 25.31
CA GLN A 63 -5.91 3.97 26.15
C GLN A 63 -5.82 2.64 25.38
N GLU A 64 -6.57 2.48 24.29
CA GLU A 64 -6.53 1.26 23.46
C GLU A 64 -5.52 1.34 22.32
N MET A 65 -5.06 2.54 21.97
CA MET A 65 -4.16 2.76 20.83
C MET A 65 -2.92 1.85 20.89
N PHE A 66 -2.23 1.81 22.03
CA PHE A 66 -1.05 0.97 22.20
C PHE A 66 -1.39 -0.50 22.45
N ARG A 67 -2.57 -0.80 23.03
CA ARG A 67 -3.01 -2.18 23.28
C ARG A 67 -3.28 -2.96 21.99
N ARG A 68 -3.60 -2.26 20.89
CA ARG A 68 -3.74 -2.86 19.55
C ARG A 68 -2.39 -3.12 18.88
N GLU A 69 -1.32 -2.49 19.34
CA GLU A 69 0.05 -2.74 18.87
C GLU A 69 0.68 -3.91 19.65
N THR A 70 -0.01 -5.05 19.70
CA THR A 70 0.51 -6.28 20.34
C THR A 70 1.77 -6.80 19.65
N ASP A 71 2.00 -6.40 18.40
CA ASP A 71 3.24 -6.66 17.65
C ASP A 71 4.43 -5.82 18.12
N LYS A 72 4.25 -4.90 19.08
CA LYS A 72 5.35 -4.03 19.57
C LYS A 72 5.47 -4.02 21.09
N TYR A 73 4.42 -4.35 21.81
CA TYR A 73 4.43 -4.25 23.26
C TYR A 73 3.79 -5.48 23.87
N SER A 74 4.43 -6.01 24.91
CA SER A 74 4.02 -7.24 25.60
C SER A 74 3.16 -6.96 26.82
N GLN A 75 3.42 -5.86 27.53
CA GLN A 75 2.72 -5.50 28.76
C GLN A 75 2.30 -4.02 28.75
N PHE A 76 1.15 -3.75 29.37
CA PHE A 76 0.54 -2.44 29.45
C PHE A 76 0.09 -2.13 30.88
N ASP A 77 0.17 -0.86 31.27
CA ASP A 77 -0.33 -0.34 32.54
C ASP A 77 -1.85 -0.07 32.48
N ASP A 78 -2.48 0.25 33.61
CA ASP A 78 -3.91 0.61 33.73
C ASP A 78 -4.30 1.81 32.83
N LYS A 79 -3.32 2.67 32.51
CA LYS A 79 -3.48 3.81 31.61
C LYS A 79 -3.34 3.45 30.13
N GLY A 80 -3.08 2.19 29.80
CA GLY A 80 -2.87 1.70 28.44
C GLY A 80 -1.50 2.09 27.86
N LEU A 81 -0.54 2.54 28.68
CA LEU A 81 0.82 2.80 28.25
C LEU A 81 1.65 1.51 28.28
N PRO A 82 2.48 1.23 27.27
CA PRO A 82 3.26 0.01 27.26
C PRO A 82 4.41 0.10 28.26
N THR A 83 4.47 -0.87 29.17
CA THR A 83 5.50 -0.99 30.22
C THR A 83 6.65 -1.85 29.75
N HIS A 84 6.37 -2.85 28.92
CA HIS A 84 7.37 -3.76 28.36
C HIS A 84 7.29 -3.80 26.84
N ASP A 85 8.46 -3.79 26.21
CA ASP A 85 8.63 -4.05 24.78
C ASP A 85 8.29 -5.53 24.46
N LEU A 86 8.26 -5.91 23.18
CA LEU A 86 8.05 -7.30 22.75
C LEU A 86 9.00 -8.29 23.44
N GLU A 87 10.24 -7.88 23.67
CA GLU A 87 11.27 -8.71 24.30
C GLU A 87 11.08 -8.85 25.82
N GLY A 88 10.02 -8.28 26.41
CA GLY A 88 9.83 -8.25 27.85
C GLY A 88 10.83 -7.35 28.56
N LYS A 89 11.46 -6.41 27.84
CA LYS A 89 12.33 -5.38 28.43
C LYS A 89 11.50 -4.20 28.89
N GLU A 90 11.76 -3.74 30.11
CA GLU A 90 11.13 -2.53 30.64
C GLU A 90 11.43 -1.33 29.75
N VAL A 91 10.38 -0.64 29.33
CA VAL A 91 10.47 0.55 28.50
C VAL A 91 11.18 1.65 29.30
N SER A 92 12.27 2.19 28.74
CA SER A 92 13.04 3.25 29.40
C SER A 92 12.18 4.48 29.74
N LYS A 93 12.51 5.20 30.82
CA LYS A 93 11.80 6.42 31.26
C LYS A 93 11.66 7.47 30.14
N GLY A 94 12.63 7.55 29.23
CA GLY A 94 12.58 8.43 28.06
C GLY A 94 11.56 7.99 27.01
N ALA A 95 11.46 6.69 26.76
CA ALA A 95 10.47 6.12 25.86
C ALA A 95 9.05 6.22 26.44
N LEU A 96 8.86 5.98 27.74
CA LEU A 96 7.58 6.18 28.42
C LEU A 96 7.06 7.61 28.26
N LYS A 97 7.92 8.63 28.44
CA LYS A 97 7.55 10.04 28.20
C LYS A 97 7.15 10.31 26.75
N LYS A 98 7.79 9.65 25.76
CA LYS A 98 7.41 9.78 24.35
C LYS A 98 6.02 9.16 24.10
N LEU A 99 5.78 7.98 24.63
CA LEU A 99 4.51 7.26 24.52
C LEU A 99 3.37 8.06 25.17
N GLN A 100 3.61 8.64 26.34
CA GLN A 100 2.65 9.50 27.01
C GLN A 100 2.31 10.75 26.17
N LYS A 101 3.29 11.39 25.54
CA LYS A 101 3.04 12.53 24.64
C LYS A 101 2.21 12.11 23.41
N LEU A 102 2.50 10.95 22.83
CA LEU A 102 1.72 10.40 21.72
C LEU A 102 0.27 10.12 22.15
N GLN A 103 0.08 9.55 23.34
CA GLN A 103 -1.24 9.31 23.93
C GLN A 103 -2.02 10.60 24.11
N GLN A 104 -1.40 11.64 24.69
CA GLN A 104 -2.04 12.94 24.90
C GLN A 104 -2.39 13.64 23.57
N ALA A 105 -1.54 13.51 22.55
CA ALA A 105 -1.84 14.04 21.22
C ALA A 105 -3.04 13.33 20.59
N GLN A 106 -3.16 12.02 20.81
CA GLN A 106 -4.30 11.23 20.35
C GLN A 106 -5.57 11.54 21.14
N GLU A 107 -5.48 11.72 22.45
CA GLU A 107 -6.59 12.09 23.33
C GLU A 107 -7.24 13.41 22.88
N LYS A 108 -6.43 14.42 22.52
CA LYS A 108 -6.96 15.68 21.97
C LYS A 108 -7.80 15.47 20.70
N LYS A 109 -7.27 14.70 19.74
CA LYS A 109 -7.98 14.38 18.49
C LYS A 109 -9.26 13.59 18.75
N TYR A 110 -9.20 12.64 19.68
CA TYR A 110 -10.35 11.82 20.06
C TYR A 110 -11.42 12.66 20.77
N ASN A 111 -11.02 13.59 21.64
CA ASN A 111 -11.95 14.52 22.29
C ASN A 111 -12.62 15.46 21.27
N GLU A 112 -11.89 15.97 20.29
CA GLU A 112 -12.45 16.74 19.17
C GLU A 112 -13.46 15.91 18.36
N TYR A 113 -13.15 14.64 18.09
CA TYR A 113 -14.07 13.71 17.44
C TYR A 113 -15.33 13.45 18.28
N LEU A 114 -15.17 13.18 19.58
CA LEU A 114 -16.31 13.01 20.49
C LEU A 114 -17.19 14.25 20.56
N ALA A 115 -16.59 15.45 20.57
CA ALA A 115 -17.33 16.71 20.52
C ALA A 115 -18.13 16.84 19.21
N SER A 116 -17.55 16.45 18.08
CA SER A 116 -18.25 16.41 16.79
C SER A 116 -19.36 15.37 16.71
N ILE A 117 -19.26 14.26 17.44
CA ILE A 117 -20.29 13.21 17.47
C ILE A 117 -21.44 13.57 18.41
N LYS A 118 -21.14 14.31 19.47
CA LYS A 118 -22.13 14.72 20.49
C LYS A 118 -22.92 15.97 20.07
N SER A 119 -22.39 16.77 19.14
CA SER A 119 -23.06 17.93 18.55
C SER A 119 -23.96 17.54 17.39
#